data_AF-A0A7V3PU29-F1
#
_entry.id   AF-A0A7V3PU29-F1
#
_cell.length_a   1.000
_cell.length_b   1.000
_cell.length_c   1.000
_cell.angle_alpha   90.00
_cell.angle_beta   90.00
_cell.angle_gamma   90.00
#
_symmetry.space_group_name_H-M   'P 1'
#
loop_
_entity.id
_entity.type
_entity.pdbx_description
1 polymer ?
#
loop_
_entity_poly.entity_id
_entity_poly.type
_entity_poly.pdbx_seq_one_letter_code
_entity_poly.pdbx_strand_id
1 'polypeptide(L)'
;MKAIKPAGGCLAIPLLFLLTIAHGAQWTVGIYMCADNGMSEQAYDDIQEMMQIGSTTEVNIVIQVDNAARDTNPACRRYYVRKSGLDLLANLGELDMADTAVLSDFIGFLAQHYPAQKYLLIIWDHGTGWRAGYGPQRAVLIDESHAHMMGIAGGEFRTALQNGIKKLGKKITIIAFDACLMATVEVATELLGLADYLLASEAVVDWDGFPYDLFLGRLTARPTALPEEFLPEMCADYVSTFPGANVCLSAINLKQLERVLKTLAPILQDSLDPQATGFRLARTGVQTFGENAVTPPAPQNEQVDFIHFWQLAPGT
;
A
#
# COMPACT_ATOMS: atom_id res chain seq x y z
N MET A 1 -24.82 48.00 -69.42
CA MET A 1 -24.55 47.03 -68.34
C MET A 1 -23.05 46.72 -68.32
N LYS A 2 -22.30 47.28 -67.36
CA LYS A 2 -20.89 46.94 -67.13
C LYS A 2 -20.80 46.22 -65.78
N ALA A 3 -20.26 45.01 -65.79
CA ALA A 3 -20.17 44.11 -64.65
C ALA A 3 -19.07 44.56 -63.66
N ILE A 4 -19.39 44.46 -62.36
CA ILE A 4 -18.52 44.74 -61.22
C ILE A 4 -17.74 43.46 -60.89
N LYS A 5 -16.42 43.55 -60.73
CA LYS A 5 -15.56 42.46 -60.21
C LYS A 5 -15.62 42.46 -58.67
N PRO A 6 -15.70 41.29 -57.99
CA PRO A 6 -15.50 41.23 -56.55
C PRO A 6 -14.00 41.11 -56.21
N ALA A 7 -13.59 41.80 -55.16
CA ALA A 7 -12.27 41.72 -54.57
C ALA A 7 -12.17 40.49 -53.66
N GLY A 8 -11.19 39.61 -53.89
CA GLY A 8 -10.89 38.48 -53.02
C GLY A 8 -10.01 38.92 -51.85
N GLY A 9 -10.60 39.01 -50.66
CA GLY A 9 -9.87 39.13 -49.39
C GLY A 9 -9.62 37.74 -48.80
N CYS A 10 -8.35 37.35 -48.70
CA CYS A 10 -7.94 36.12 -48.03
C CYS A 10 -7.81 36.42 -46.52
N LEU A 11 -8.79 35.98 -45.73
CA LEU A 11 -8.69 35.99 -44.27
C LEU A 11 -7.85 34.79 -43.82
N ALA A 12 -6.59 35.05 -43.45
CA ALA A 12 -5.76 34.08 -42.76
C ALA A 12 -6.24 33.96 -41.31
N ILE A 13 -6.85 32.81 -40.97
CA ILE A 13 -7.18 32.44 -39.60
C ILE A 13 -5.88 31.93 -38.96
N PRO A 14 -5.38 32.52 -37.86
CA PRO A 14 -4.18 32.01 -37.21
C PRO A 14 -4.52 30.66 -36.57
N LEU A 15 -3.82 29.61 -37.01
CA LEU A 15 -3.90 28.28 -36.43
C LEU A 15 -3.28 28.35 -35.02
N LEU A 16 -4.12 28.48 -33.99
CA LEU A 16 -3.69 28.37 -32.61
C LEU A 16 -3.29 26.91 -32.38
N PHE A 17 -1.99 26.62 -32.41
CA PHE A 17 -1.46 25.35 -31.92
C PHE A 17 -1.69 25.31 -30.40
N LEU A 18 -2.77 24.67 -29.97
CA LEU A 18 -2.89 24.17 -28.61
C LEU A 18 -1.81 23.10 -28.45
N LEU A 19 -0.68 23.48 -27.88
CA LEU A 19 0.26 22.55 -27.27
C LEU A 19 -0.48 21.83 -26.13
N THR A 20 -1.14 20.71 -26.44
CA THR A 20 -1.49 19.73 -25.43
C THR A 20 -0.18 19.18 -24.90
N ILE A 21 0.25 19.68 -23.74
CA ILE A 21 1.26 19.01 -22.95
C ILE A 21 0.71 17.62 -22.68
N ALA A 22 1.31 16.60 -23.29
CA ALA A 22 1.08 15.22 -22.91
C ALA A 22 1.56 15.09 -21.46
N HIS A 23 0.64 15.23 -20.51
CA HIS A 23 0.96 14.97 -19.12
C HIS A 23 1.11 13.45 -19.01
N GLY A 24 2.33 12.99 -18.74
CA GLY A 24 2.56 11.59 -18.38
C GLY A 24 1.73 11.20 -17.16
N ALA A 25 1.63 9.90 -16.88
CA ALA A 25 0.79 9.38 -15.80
C ALA A 25 1.05 10.11 -14.46
N GLN A 26 -0.04 10.53 -13.81
CA GLN A 26 0.00 11.08 -12.46
C GLN A 26 0.36 9.99 -11.45
N TRP A 27 -0.24 8.81 -11.63
CA TRP A 27 -0.07 7.69 -10.71
C TRP A 27 0.30 6.40 -11.45
N THR A 28 1.16 5.63 -10.80
CA THR A 28 1.24 4.19 -11.01
C THR A 28 0.88 3.50 -9.70
N VAL A 29 -0.19 2.73 -9.72
CA VAL A 29 -0.61 1.83 -8.64
C VAL A 29 -0.04 0.45 -8.97
N GLY A 30 0.92 0.01 -8.17
CA GLY A 30 1.51 -1.33 -8.25
C GLY A 30 0.94 -2.20 -7.14
N ILE A 31 0.38 -3.35 -7.48
CA ILE A 31 -0.16 -4.32 -6.52
C ILE A 31 0.72 -5.56 -6.58
N TYR A 32 1.32 -5.92 -5.45
CA TYR A 32 2.18 -7.10 -5.30
C TYR A 32 1.44 -8.13 -4.44
N MET A 33 0.90 -9.16 -5.07
CA MET A 33 0.00 -10.15 -4.48
C MET A 33 0.71 -11.48 -4.34
N CYS A 34 1.06 -11.84 -3.11
CA CYS A 34 1.51 -13.18 -2.77
C CYS A 34 0.28 -14.01 -2.38
N ALA A 35 -0.26 -14.77 -3.33
CA ALA A 35 -1.47 -15.56 -3.16
C ALA A 35 -1.20 -17.08 -3.25
N ASP A 36 0.08 -17.47 -3.14
CA ASP A 36 0.57 -18.83 -2.94
C ASP A 36 0.39 -19.28 -1.49
N ASN A 37 -0.85 -19.14 -1.02
CA ASN A 37 -1.31 -19.46 0.32
C ASN A 37 -2.84 -19.65 0.32
N GLY A 38 -3.45 -19.64 1.50
CA GLY A 38 -4.89 -19.84 1.67
C GLY A 38 -5.79 -18.76 1.06
N MET A 39 -5.26 -17.66 0.50
CA MET A 39 -6.04 -16.50 0.04
C MET A 39 -6.20 -16.39 -1.49
N SER A 40 -5.93 -17.47 -2.24
CA SER A 40 -6.04 -17.48 -3.71
C SER A 40 -7.35 -16.90 -4.28
N GLU A 41 -8.50 -17.17 -3.66
CA GLU A 41 -9.81 -16.65 -4.11
C GLU A 41 -9.92 -15.14 -3.93
N GLN A 42 -9.42 -14.60 -2.82
CA GLN A 42 -9.48 -13.17 -2.48
C GLN A 42 -8.66 -12.38 -3.50
N ALA A 43 -7.51 -12.91 -3.89
CA ALA A 43 -6.71 -12.30 -4.95
C ALA A 43 -7.49 -12.19 -6.28
N TYR A 44 -8.34 -13.16 -6.61
CA TYR A 44 -9.18 -13.07 -7.81
C TYR A 44 -10.31 -12.05 -7.68
N ASP A 45 -10.97 -12.02 -6.52
CA ASP A 45 -12.05 -11.08 -6.25
C ASP A 45 -11.53 -9.63 -6.32
N ASP A 46 -10.39 -9.35 -5.68
CA ASP A 46 -9.71 -8.05 -5.76
C ASP A 46 -9.31 -7.67 -7.18
N ILE A 47 -8.77 -8.62 -7.96
CA ILE A 47 -8.47 -8.40 -9.38
C ILE A 47 -9.75 -8.05 -10.16
N GLN A 48 -10.89 -8.68 -9.86
CA GLN A 48 -12.17 -8.34 -10.50
C GLN A 48 -12.62 -6.93 -10.14
N GLU A 49 -12.50 -6.51 -8.88
CA GLU A 49 -12.77 -5.15 -8.45
C GLU A 49 -11.90 -4.12 -9.20
N MET A 50 -10.60 -4.37 -9.31
CA MET A 50 -9.68 -3.53 -10.08
C MET A 50 -10.09 -3.45 -11.56
N MET A 51 -10.55 -4.57 -12.15
CA MET A 51 -11.05 -4.63 -13.53
C MET A 51 -12.36 -3.85 -13.74
N GLN A 52 -13.12 -3.53 -12.70
CA GLN A 52 -14.30 -2.67 -12.86
C GLN A 52 -13.91 -1.24 -13.27
N ILE A 53 -12.73 -0.80 -12.82
CA ILE A 53 -12.19 0.54 -13.05
C ILE A 53 -11.22 0.53 -14.23
N GLY A 54 -10.15 -0.27 -14.13
CA GLY A 54 -9.08 -0.32 -15.12
C GLY A 54 -8.19 0.91 -15.17
N SER A 55 -7.05 0.77 -15.83
CA SER A 55 -6.08 1.86 -16.01
C SER A 55 -6.58 2.93 -16.99
N THR A 56 -6.09 4.15 -16.83
CA THR A 56 -6.31 5.29 -17.72
C THR A 56 -4.97 5.82 -18.27
N THR A 57 -5.00 6.88 -19.08
CA THR A 57 -3.77 7.56 -19.51
C THR A 57 -3.05 8.29 -18.38
N GLU A 58 -3.73 8.59 -17.28
CA GLU A 58 -3.18 9.32 -16.13
C GLU A 58 -2.92 8.44 -14.90
N VAL A 59 -3.47 7.22 -14.87
CA VAL A 59 -3.34 6.26 -13.77
C VAL A 59 -3.08 4.87 -14.35
N ASN A 60 -1.88 4.34 -14.13
CA ASN A 60 -1.56 2.96 -14.43
C ASN A 60 -1.93 2.08 -13.23
N ILE A 61 -2.53 0.92 -13.49
CA ILE A 61 -2.81 -0.11 -12.49
C ILE A 61 -2.12 -1.38 -12.98
N VAL A 62 -1.13 -1.84 -12.22
CA VAL A 62 -0.23 -2.93 -12.60
C VAL A 62 -0.14 -3.92 -11.46
N ILE A 63 -0.35 -5.19 -11.77
CA ILE A 63 -0.36 -6.28 -10.78
C ILE A 63 0.84 -7.18 -11.05
N GLN A 64 1.55 -7.60 -10.01
CA GLN A 64 2.31 -8.84 -9.99
C GLN A 64 1.64 -9.78 -9.00
N VAL A 65 1.20 -10.94 -9.47
CA VAL A 65 0.49 -11.93 -8.67
C VAL A 65 1.10 -13.29 -8.88
N ASP A 66 1.39 -14.00 -7.79
CA ASP A 66 1.62 -15.44 -7.81
C ASP A 66 0.45 -16.15 -7.13
N ASN A 67 -0.17 -17.09 -7.84
CA ASN A 67 -1.42 -17.73 -7.42
C ASN A 67 -1.51 -19.17 -7.97
N ALA A 68 -0.78 -20.06 -7.31
CA ALA A 68 -0.62 -21.47 -7.66
C ALA A 68 -1.92 -22.29 -7.53
N ALA A 69 -2.90 -21.87 -6.73
CA ALA A 69 -4.03 -22.72 -6.36
C ALA A 69 -5.06 -22.96 -7.48
N ARG A 70 -5.18 -22.04 -8.47
CA ARG A 70 -6.13 -22.18 -9.60
C ARG A 70 -5.47 -22.43 -10.95
N ASP A 71 -4.17 -22.22 -11.04
CA ASP A 71 -3.48 -22.34 -12.31
C ASP A 71 -3.22 -23.79 -12.68
N THR A 72 -3.57 -24.14 -13.91
CA THR A 72 -3.17 -25.46 -14.47
C THR A 72 -1.64 -25.57 -14.55
N ASN A 73 -0.96 -24.43 -14.69
CA ASN A 73 0.49 -24.29 -14.54
C ASN A 73 0.74 -23.07 -13.65
N PRO A 74 0.96 -23.27 -12.33
CA PRO A 74 1.36 -22.21 -11.41
C PRO A 74 2.43 -21.33 -12.05
N ALA A 75 2.24 -20.01 -11.94
CA ALA A 75 3.27 -19.03 -12.25
C ALA A 75 2.94 -17.64 -11.72
N CYS A 76 3.97 -16.93 -11.27
CA CYS A 76 3.96 -15.50 -11.08
C CYS A 76 3.76 -14.78 -12.42
N ARG A 77 2.80 -13.87 -12.49
CA ARG A 77 2.48 -13.09 -13.69
C ARG A 77 2.35 -11.62 -13.39
N ARG A 78 2.65 -10.82 -14.41
CA ARG A 78 2.42 -9.38 -14.42
C ARG A 78 1.29 -9.02 -15.36
N TYR A 79 0.37 -8.17 -14.89
CA TYR A 79 -0.77 -7.71 -15.66
C TYR A 79 -0.87 -6.19 -15.66
N TYR A 80 -1.28 -5.64 -16.80
CA TYR A 80 -1.83 -4.29 -16.86
C TYR A 80 -3.35 -4.39 -16.81
N VAL A 81 -3.96 -3.72 -15.85
CA VAL A 81 -5.41 -3.84 -15.62
C VAL A 81 -6.15 -2.95 -16.61
N ARG A 82 -7.08 -3.54 -17.37
CA ARG A 82 -8.03 -2.85 -18.24
C ARG A 82 -9.41 -2.92 -17.61
N LYS A 83 -10.28 -2.01 -18.04
CA LYS A 83 -11.70 -2.16 -17.73
C LYS A 83 -12.20 -3.46 -18.36
N SER A 84 -12.72 -4.35 -17.54
CA SER A 84 -13.23 -5.68 -17.92
C SER A 84 -12.19 -6.61 -18.55
N GLY A 85 -10.89 -6.42 -18.30
CA GLY A 85 -9.86 -7.35 -18.78
C GLY A 85 -8.47 -7.15 -18.19
N LEU A 86 -7.56 -8.07 -18.47
CA LEU A 86 -6.14 -7.99 -18.13
C LEU A 86 -5.30 -8.15 -19.39
N ASP A 87 -4.31 -7.28 -19.58
CA ASP A 87 -3.25 -7.49 -20.56
C ASP A 87 -2.10 -8.22 -19.85
N LEU A 88 -1.77 -9.44 -20.27
CA LEU A 88 -0.60 -10.16 -19.76
C LEU A 88 0.68 -9.45 -20.22
N LEU A 89 1.46 -8.95 -19.27
CA LEU A 89 2.72 -8.26 -19.53
C LEU A 89 3.91 -9.21 -19.48
N ALA A 90 3.89 -10.14 -18.53
CA ALA A 90 4.94 -11.13 -18.36
C ALA A 90 4.39 -12.37 -17.66
N ASN A 91 4.88 -13.53 -18.07
CA ASN A 91 4.83 -14.76 -17.29
C ASN A 91 6.25 -15.03 -16.80
N LEU A 92 6.45 -15.01 -15.49
CA LEU A 92 7.76 -15.07 -14.85
C LEU A 92 8.11 -16.50 -14.40
N GLY A 93 7.18 -17.45 -14.56
CA GLY A 93 7.24 -18.74 -13.89
C GLY A 93 6.98 -18.61 -12.39
N GLU A 94 7.13 -19.72 -11.67
CA GLU A 94 7.08 -19.74 -10.20
C GLU A 94 8.18 -18.85 -9.64
N LEU A 95 7.83 -17.98 -8.69
CA LEU A 95 8.77 -17.13 -7.97
C LEU A 95 8.51 -17.20 -6.48
N ASP A 96 9.57 -17.12 -5.72
CA ASP A 96 9.49 -16.86 -4.28
C ASP A 96 9.07 -15.39 -4.07
N MET A 97 7.79 -15.17 -3.81
CA MET A 97 7.23 -13.83 -3.62
C MET A 97 7.71 -13.18 -2.32
N ALA A 98 8.27 -13.96 -1.39
CA ALA A 98 8.94 -13.47 -0.19
C ALA A 98 10.43 -13.12 -0.43
N ASP A 99 11.00 -13.34 -1.62
CA ASP A 99 12.37 -12.91 -1.95
C ASP A 99 12.43 -11.38 -2.16
N THR A 100 13.34 -10.74 -1.43
CA THR A 100 13.68 -9.32 -1.57
C THR A 100 14.02 -8.90 -3.01
N ALA A 101 14.63 -9.79 -3.79
CA ALA A 101 14.98 -9.56 -5.19
C ALA A 101 13.72 -9.44 -6.05
N VAL A 102 12.71 -10.28 -5.83
CA VAL A 102 11.46 -10.31 -6.62
C VAL A 102 10.65 -9.04 -6.39
N LEU A 103 10.46 -8.62 -5.14
CA LEU A 103 9.79 -7.35 -4.83
C LEU A 103 10.57 -6.14 -5.39
N SER A 104 11.90 -6.12 -5.24
CA SER A 104 12.73 -5.04 -5.79
C SER A 104 12.73 -5.01 -7.31
N ASP A 105 12.55 -6.15 -7.98
CA ASP A 105 12.41 -6.24 -9.44
C ASP A 105 11.08 -5.69 -9.89
N PHE A 106 9.99 -6.03 -9.21
CA PHE A 106 8.67 -5.47 -9.52
C PHE A 106 8.67 -3.94 -9.44
N ILE A 107 9.24 -3.36 -8.37
CA ILE A 107 9.35 -1.90 -8.25
C ILE A 107 10.18 -1.30 -9.40
N GLY A 108 11.27 -1.98 -9.80
CA GLY A 108 12.07 -1.58 -10.96
C GLY A 108 11.30 -1.67 -12.28
N PHE A 109 10.48 -2.70 -12.46
CA PHE A 109 9.62 -2.87 -13.62
C PHE A 109 8.59 -1.74 -13.72
N LEU A 110 7.94 -1.37 -12.61
CA LEU A 110 7.04 -0.21 -12.55
C LEU A 110 7.76 1.09 -12.95
N ALA A 111 8.99 1.29 -12.46
CA ALA A 111 9.80 2.46 -12.82
C ALA A 111 10.10 2.55 -14.32
N GLN A 112 10.49 1.42 -14.92
CA GLN A 112 10.93 1.36 -16.30
C GLN A 112 9.78 1.44 -17.31
N HIS A 113 8.66 0.75 -17.03
CA HIS A 113 7.58 0.56 -17.99
C HIS A 113 6.37 1.45 -17.74
N TYR A 114 6.18 1.91 -16.50
CA TYR A 114 5.04 2.73 -16.08
C TYR A 114 5.51 3.96 -15.29
N PRO A 115 6.31 4.84 -15.90
CA PRO A 115 6.80 6.05 -15.26
C PRO A 115 5.61 6.97 -14.89
N ALA A 116 5.56 7.38 -13.62
CA ALA A 116 4.53 8.28 -13.11
C ALA A 116 5.11 9.33 -12.14
N GLN A 117 4.32 10.38 -11.87
CA GLN A 117 4.68 11.38 -10.87
C GLN A 117 4.73 10.77 -9.47
N LYS A 118 3.70 10.00 -9.11
CA LYS A 118 3.50 9.37 -7.81
C LYS A 118 3.33 7.85 -7.95
N TYR A 119 3.71 7.13 -6.90
CA TYR A 119 3.60 5.67 -6.84
C TYR A 119 2.87 5.25 -5.57
N LEU A 120 1.82 4.46 -5.75
CA LEU A 120 1.15 3.70 -4.69
C LEU A 120 1.57 2.24 -4.86
N LEU A 121 2.30 1.70 -3.90
CA LEU A 121 2.66 0.28 -3.86
C LEU A 121 1.82 -0.40 -2.79
N ILE A 122 0.99 -1.35 -3.19
CA ILE A 122 0.14 -2.16 -2.32
C ILE A 122 0.81 -3.51 -2.17
N ILE A 123 1.11 -3.88 -0.92
CA ILE A 123 1.57 -5.21 -0.54
C ILE A 123 0.34 -5.96 -0.04
N TRP A 124 0.00 -7.03 -0.75
CA TRP A 124 -1.19 -7.82 -0.51
C TRP A 124 -0.76 -9.22 -0.09
N ASP A 125 -1.15 -9.61 1.12
CA ASP A 125 -0.99 -10.95 1.70
C ASP A 125 -1.58 -10.98 3.13
N HIS A 126 -1.27 -12.04 3.87
CA HIS A 126 -1.24 -12.08 5.31
C HIS A 126 -0.31 -11.03 5.93
N GLY A 127 -0.66 -10.61 7.14
CA GLY A 127 0.20 -9.78 7.98
C GLY A 127 0.22 -10.28 9.42
N THR A 128 1.38 -10.22 10.06
CA THR A 128 1.54 -10.58 11.47
C THR A 128 2.17 -9.45 12.29
N GLY A 129 2.26 -8.26 11.68
CA GLY A 129 2.86 -7.07 12.25
C GLY A 129 4.37 -7.21 12.48
N TRP A 130 4.87 -6.49 13.48
CA TRP A 130 6.28 -6.50 13.86
C TRP A 130 6.53 -7.34 15.12
N ARG A 131 7.44 -8.31 15.06
CA ARG A 131 7.98 -9.01 16.25
C ARG A 131 9.48 -9.21 16.13
N ALA A 132 10.24 -9.07 17.21
CA ALA A 132 11.71 -9.17 17.21
C ALA A 132 12.24 -10.62 17.06
N GLY A 133 12.92 -10.97 15.95
CA GLY A 133 13.63 -12.24 15.71
C GLY A 133 13.39 -12.82 14.29
N TYR A 134 13.63 -14.12 14.05
CA TYR A 134 13.33 -14.84 12.79
C TYR A 134 12.18 -15.88 12.92
N GLY A 135 11.32 -16.07 11.90
CA GLY A 135 10.31 -17.15 11.87
C GLY A 135 8.86 -16.71 11.52
N PRO A 136 7.90 -17.67 11.49
CA PRO A 136 6.58 -17.53 10.85
C PRO A 136 5.59 -16.57 11.55
N GLN A 137 6.02 -15.91 12.62
CA GLN A 137 5.21 -14.95 13.37
C GLN A 137 5.58 -13.48 13.02
N ARG A 138 6.24 -13.26 11.88
CA ARG A 138 6.96 -12.01 11.57
C ARG A 138 6.82 -11.55 10.13
N ALA A 139 5.81 -12.02 9.42
CA ALA A 139 5.68 -11.91 7.98
C ALA A 139 4.70 -10.82 7.55
N VAL A 140 4.99 -10.26 6.38
CA VAL A 140 4.04 -9.49 5.54
C VAL A 140 3.84 -10.13 4.17
N LEU A 141 4.68 -11.12 3.83
CA LEU A 141 4.51 -11.97 2.67
C LEU A 141 4.77 -13.41 3.12
N ILE A 142 3.86 -14.32 2.86
CA ILE A 142 3.89 -15.74 3.21
C ILE A 142 3.69 -16.53 1.93
N ASP A 143 4.80 -17.04 1.41
CA ASP A 143 4.86 -17.89 0.23
C ASP A 143 4.98 -19.35 0.69
N GLU A 144 3.85 -20.07 0.70
CA GLU A 144 3.82 -21.45 1.19
C GLU A 144 4.46 -22.42 0.20
N SER A 145 4.45 -22.12 -1.10
CA SER A 145 5.04 -22.98 -2.13
C SER A 145 6.57 -23.03 -2.04
N HIS A 146 7.18 -21.91 -1.62
CA HIS A 146 8.63 -21.82 -1.35
C HIS A 146 9.01 -22.02 0.12
N ALA A 147 8.02 -22.16 1.02
CA ALA A 147 8.22 -22.20 2.47
C ALA A 147 9.03 -21.00 2.99
N HIS A 148 8.80 -19.82 2.41
CA HIS A 148 9.50 -18.58 2.71
C HIS A 148 8.52 -17.51 3.16
N MET A 149 8.98 -16.64 4.06
CA MET A 149 8.19 -15.54 4.58
C MET A 149 9.06 -14.31 4.68
N MET A 150 8.64 -13.19 4.08
CA MET A 150 9.37 -11.94 4.16
C MET A 150 8.98 -11.19 5.43
N GLY A 151 9.97 -10.91 6.27
CA GLY A 151 9.72 -10.17 7.49
C GLY A 151 9.85 -8.66 7.39
N ILE A 152 9.11 -7.95 8.25
CA ILE A 152 9.38 -6.52 8.52
C ILE A 152 10.58 -6.40 9.47
N ALA A 153 10.53 -7.12 10.60
CA ALA A 153 11.63 -7.15 11.54
C ALA A 153 12.87 -7.81 10.91
N GLY A 154 14.06 -7.26 11.17
CA GLY A 154 15.30 -7.74 10.57
C GLY A 154 15.65 -7.07 9.23
N GLY A 155 14.74 -6.28 8.65
CA GLY A 155 15.04 -5.36 7.56
C GLY A 155 15.03 -5.96 6.15
N GLU A 156 14.47 -7.16 5.96
CA GLU A 156 14.32 -7.78 4.62
C GLU A 156 13.40 -6.93 3.73
N PHE A 157 12.18 -6.62 4.22
CA PHE A 157 11.25 -5.75 3.51
C PHE A 157 11.87 -4.36 3.23
N ARG A 158 12.56 -3.78 4.22
CA ARG A 158 13.29 -2.52 4.05
C ARG A 158 14.37 -2.63 2.98
N THR A 159 15.10 -3.74 2.92
CA THR A 159 16.14 -3.99 1.91
C THR A 159 15.55 -4.11 0.51
N ALA A 160 14.44 -4.84 0.36
CA ALA A 160 13.71 -4.96 -0.89
C ALA A 160 13.27 -3.58 -1.42
N LEU A 161 12.67 -2.76 -0.54
CA LEU A 161 12.26 -1.39 -0.87
C LEU A 161 13.46 -0.50 -1.21
N GLN A 162 14.54 -0.54 -0.43
CA GLN A 162 15.76 0.23 -0.72
C GLN A 162 16.31 -0.07 -2.10
N ASN A 163 16.34 -1.36 -2.48
CA ASN A 163 16.78 -1.78 -3.80
C ASN A 163 15.80 -1.36 -4.90
N GLY A 164 14.49 -1.44 -4.64
CA GLY A 164 13.44 -0.97 -5.53
C GLY A 164 13.52 0.54 -5.79
N ILE A 165 13.60 1.36 -4.73
CA ILE A 165 13.63 2.83 -4.89
C ILE A 165 14.89 3.34 -5.57
N LYS A 166 16.02 2.62 -5.48
CA LYS A 166 17.23 2.92 -6.26
C LYS A 166 16.95 2.80 -7.76
N LYS A 167 16.17 1.79 -8.17
CA LYS A 167 15.73 1.62 -9.58
C LYS A 167 14.66 2.65 -9.95
N LEU A 168 13.76 2.99 -9.00
CA LEU A 168 12.70 4.00 -9.17
C LEU A 168 13.24 5.44 -9.30
N GLY A 169 14.39 5.72 -8.68
CA GLY A 169 15.01 7.04 -8.65
C GLY A 169 14.32 8.05 -7.73
N LYS A 170 13.34 7.62 -6.94
CA LYS A 170 12.57 8.44 -5.97
C LYS A 170 11.97 7.56 -4.88
N LYS A 171 11.49 8.18 -3.80
CA LYS A 171 10.68 7.50 -2.78
C LYS A 171 9.34 7.05 -3.38
N ILE A 172 8.78 6.00 -2.81
CA ILE A 172 7.40 5.60 -3.08
C ILE A 172 6.48 6.63 -2.40
N THR A 173 5.43 7.08 -3.07
CA THR A 173 4.54 8.09 -2.46
C THR A 173 3.75 7.47 -1.32
N ILE A 174 3.18 6.28 -1.54
CA ILE A 174 2.38 5.57 -0.55
C ILE A 174 2.74 4.10 -0.60
N ILE A 175 3.09 3.54 0.56
CA ILE A 175 3.09 2.09 0.75
C ILE A 175 1.81 1.76 1.50
N ALA A 176 1.01 0.88 0.92
CA ALA A 176 -0.18 0.37 1.57
C ALA A 176 -0.01 -1.12 1.84
N PHE A 177 -0.49 -1.57 2.99
CA PHE A 177 -0.57 -2.97 3.34
C PHE A 177 -2.03 -3.39 3.37
N ASP A 178 -2.42 -4.14 2.35
CA ASP A 178 -3.65 -4.95 2.41
C ASP A 178 -3.29 -6.26 3.11
N ALA A 179 -2.94 -6.10 4.39
CA ALA A 179 -2.41 -7.14 5.27
C ALA A 179 -2.62 -6.75 6.73
N CYS A 180 -2.84 -7.75 7.58
CA CYS A 180 -3.18 -7.55 8.99
C CYS A 180 -2.04 -6.94 9.81
N LEU A 181 -2.40 -6.11 10.79
CA LEU A 181 -1.52 -5.67 11.87
C LEU A 181 -0.29 -4.84 11.41
N MET A 182 -0.41 -4.12 10.30
CA MET A 182 0.70 -3.42 9.66
C MET A 182 0.81 -1.93 10.01
N ALA A 183 -0.19 -1.35 10.69
CA ALA A 183 -0.16 0.04 11.13
C ALA A 183 0.52 0.21 12.51
N THR A 184 1.71 -0.37 12.70
CA THR A 184 2.49 -0.19 13.93
C THR A 184 3.60 0.85 13.74
N VAL A 185 4.05 1.46 14.84
CA VAL A 185 5.15 2.44 14.81
C VAL A 185 6.45 1.79 14.34
N GLU A 186 6.68 0.53 14.66
CA GLU A 186 7.83 -0.26 14.22
C GLU A 186 7.81 -0.48 12.71
N VAL A 187 6.68 -0.90 12.14
CA VAL A 187 6.51 -1.03 10.67
C VAL A 187 6.74 0.32 10.00
N ALA A 188 6.10 1.37 10.51
CA ALA A 188 6.24 2.72 9.95
C ALA A 188 7.70 3.23 10.01
N THR A 189 8.45 2.85 11.05
CA THR A 189 9.88 3.19 11.20
C THR A 189 10.74 2.53 10.12
N GLU A 190 10.44 1.29 9.73
CA GLU A 190 11.10 0.59 8.62
C GLU A 190 10.89 1.29 7.26
N LEU A 191 9.86 2.14 7.13
CA LEU A 191 9.56 2.91 5.91
C LEU A 191 10.18 4.31 5.89
N LEU A 192 10.76 4.78 7.00
CA LEU A 192 11.35 6.11 7.07
C LEU A 192 12.46 6.26 6.03
N GLY A 193 12.32 7.33 5.23
CA GLY A 193 13.22 7.65 4.12
C GLY A 193 12.91 6.89 2.82
N LEU A 194 11.97 5.94 2.81
CA LEU A 194 11.64 5.11 1.65
C LEU A 194 10.26 5.46 1.06
N ALA A 195 9.33 5.89 1.90
CA ALA A 195 8.01 6.36 1.49
C ALA A 195 7.61 7.70 2.14
N ASP A 196 6.57 8.34 1.63
CA ASP A 196 5.97 9.54 2.23
C ASP A 196 4.80 9.20 3.17
N TYR A 197 3.99 8.20 2.79
CA TYR A 197 2.83 7.74 3.55
C TYR A 197 2.81 6.21 3.72
N LEU A 198 2.29 5.77 4.87
CA LEU A 198 1.87 4.40 5.15
C LEU A 198 0.35 4.36 5.24
N LEU A 199 -0.31 3.44 4.55
CA LEU A 199 -1.73 3.12 4.72
C LEU A 199 -1.86 1.66 5.18
N ALA A 200 -2.36 1.43 6.38
CA ALA A 200 -2.45 0.06 6.94
C ALA A 200 -3.50 -0.04 8.04
N SER A 201 -3.85 -1.27 8.43
CA SER A 201 -4.69 -1.54 9.59
C SER A 201 -3.87 -1.83 10.84
N GLU A 202 -4.27 -1.29 11.99
CA GLU A 202 -3.76 -1.65 13.32
C GLU A 202 -4.25 -3.04 13.76
N ALA A 203 -5.31 -3.54 13.14
CA ALA A 203 -5.98 -4.79 13.47
C ALA A 203 -5.87 -5.80 12.32
N VAL A 204 -6.59 -6.91 12.48
CA VAL A 204 -6.86 -7.83 11.39
C VAL A 204 -7.70 -7.12 10.33
N VAL A 205 -7.29 -7.24 9.08
CA VAL A 205 -8.06 -6.77 7.92
C VAL A 205 -9.17 -7.79 7.65
N ASP A 206 -10.34 -7.30 7.24
CA ASP A 206 -11.40 -8.18 6.75
C ASP A 206 -10.91 -9.08 5.60
N TRP A 207 -11.56 -10.22 5.41
CA TRP A 207 -11.14 -11.22 4.45
C TRP A 207 -11.23 -10.72 3.01
N ASP A 208 -12.15 -9.80 2.74
CA ASP A 208 -12.33 -9.15 1.42
C ASP A 208 -11.29 -8.04 1.15
N GLY A 209 -10.40 -7.70 2.09
CA GLY A 209 -9.32 -6.74 1.84
C GLY A 209 -9.79 -5.30 1.60
N PHE A 210 -9.03 -4.54 0.81
CA PHE A 210 -9.39 -3.16 0.45
C PHE A 210 -10.48 -3.11 -0.64
N PRO A 211 -11.44 -2.17 -0.59
CA PRO A 211 -12.41 -1.99 -1.66
C PRO A 211 -11.75 -1.33 -2.90
N TYR A 212 -11.18 -2.15 -3.79
CA TYR A 212 -10.32 -1.69 -4.88
C TYR A 212 -11.07 -0.81 -5.88
N ASP A 213 -12.31 -1.16 -6.19
CA ASP A 213 -13.16 -0.41 -7.11
C ASP A 213 -13.41 1.04 -6.63
N LEU A 214 -13.66 1.24 -5.34
CA LEU A 214 -13.96 2.54 -4.75
C LEU A 214 -12.76 3.49 -4.84
N PHE A 215 -11.60 3.09 -4.32
CA PHE A 215 -10.45 3.98 -4.28
C PHE A 215 -9.82 4.17 -5.66
N LEU A 216 -9.78 3.14 -6.51
CA LEU A 216 -9.28 3.27 -7.87
C LEU A 216 -10.23 4.12 -8.71
N GLY A 217 -11.55 3.95 -8.56
CA GLY A 217 -12.55 4.77 -9.24
C GLY A 217 -12.39 6.25 -8.89
N ARG A 218 -12.16 6.55 -7.61
CA ARG A 218 -11.88 7.90 -7.14
C ARG A 218 -10.54 8.44 -7.67
N LEU A 219 -9.48 7.64 -7.63
CA LEU A 219 -8.14 8.06 -8.08
C LEU A 219 -8.10 8.32 -9.58
N THR A 220 -8.75 7.47 -10.37
CA THR A 220 -8.88 7.65 -11.83
C THR A 220 -9.77 8.83 -12.20
N ALA A 221 -10.78 9.16 -11.38
CA ALA A 221 -11.60 10.36 -11.56
C ALA A 221 -10.89 11.67 -11.14
N ARG A 222 -9.94 11.59 -10.21
CA ARG A 222 -9.16 12.74 -9.69
C ARG A 222 -7.65 12.41 -9.68
N PRO A 223 -7.02 12.21 -10.85
CA PRO A 223 -5.64 11.72 -10.92
C PRO A 223 -4.62 12.70 -10.33
N THR A 224 -4.96 14.00 -10.27
CA THR A 224 -4.10 15.02 -9.68
C THR A 224 -4.27 15.18 -8.17
N ALA A 225 -5.20 14.45 -7.53
CA ALA A 225 -5.43 14.51 -6.08
C ALA A 225 -4.13 14.25 -5.30
N LEU A 226 -3.99 14.98 -4.21
CA LEU A 226 -2.89 14.82 -3.26
C LEU A 226 -3.23 13.68 -2.28
N PRO A 227 -2.23 12.93 -1.78
CA PRO A 227 -2.42 11.91 -0.75
C PRO A 227 -3.29 12.35 0.43
N GLU A 228 -3.11 13.59 0.88
CA GLU A 228 -3.83 14.20 2.00
C GLU A 228 -5.33 14.38 1.72
N GLU A 229 -5.73 14.42 0.45
CA GLU A 229 -7.13 14.53 0.05
C GLU A 229 -7.80 13.15 -0.04
N PHE A 230 -7.12 12.13 -0.58
CA PHE A 230 -7.76 10.84 -0.87
C PHE A 230 -7.51 9.75 0.19
N LEU A 231 -6.41 9.78 0.96
CA LEU A 231 -6.15 8.79 2.00
C LEU A 231 -7.22 8.79 3.11
N PRO A 232 -7.70 9.94 3.63
CA PRO A 232 -8.80 9.94 4.59
C PRO A 232 -10.08 9.33 4.02
N GLU A 233 -10.34 9.54 2.73
CA GLU A 233 -11.51 8.98 2.06
C GLU A 233 -11.34 7.45 1.87
N MET A 234 -10.12 6.94 1.62
CA MET A 234 -9.86 5.49 1.61
C MET A 234 -10.11 4.84 2.96
N CYS A 235 -9.66 5.46 4.05
CA CYS A 235 -9.95 5.00 5.40
C CYS A 235 -11.47 4.97 5.68
N ALA A 236 -12.19 6.00 5.23
CA ALA A 236 -13.64 6.08 5.39
C ALA A 236 -14.36 5.00 4.56
N ASP A 237 -13.94 4.78 3.31
CA ASP A 237 -14.52 3.74 2.44
C ASP A 237 -14.37 2.37 3.08
N TYR A 238 -13.16 2.02 3.53
CA TYR A 238 -12.88 0.74 4.17
C TYR A 238 -13.83 0.46 5.35
N VAL A 239 -13.98 1.42 6.27
CA VAL A 239 -14.91 1.29 7.41
C VAL A 239 -16.36 1.18 6.93
N SER A 240 -16.74 1.91 5.87
CA SER A 240 -18.10 1.89 5.34
C SER A 240 -18.46 0.60 4.58
N THR A 241 -17.47 -0.08 4.00
CA THR A 241 -17.62 -1.36 3.30
C THR A 241 -18.03 -2.47 4.27
N PHE A 242 -17.60 -2.41 5.53
CA PHE A 242 -17.85 -3.45 6.53
C PHE A 242 -18.72 -2.96 7.70
N PRO A 243 -20.01 -2.62 7.45
CA PRO A 243 -20.87 -2.05 8.48
C PRO A 243 -21.11 -3.03 9.63
N GLY A 244 -20.77 -2.60 10.84
CA GLY A 244 -20.92 -3.40 12.06
C GLY A 244 -19.76 -4.36 12.34
N ALA A 245 -18.78 -4.45 11.44
CA ALA A 245 -17.52 -5.13 11.71
C ALA A 245 -16.59 -4.24 12.54
N ASN A 246 -15.67 -4.87 13.28
CA ASN A 246 -14.63 -4.18 14.02
C ASN A 246 -13.37 -4.04 13.15
N VAL A 247 -13.43 -3.13 12.18
CA VAL A 247 -12.36 -2.87 11.22
C VAL A 247 -11.74 -1.48 11.45
N CYS A 248 -10.46 -1.34 11.11
CA CYS A 248 -9.76 -0.05 11.16
C CYS A 248 -8.77 0.07 10.01
N LEU A 249 -8.51 1.30 9.59
CA LEU A 249 -7.49 1.62 8.60
C LEU A 249 -7.00 3.04 8.86
N SER A 250 -5.70 3.25 8.91
CA SER A 250 -5.10 4.56 9.15
C SER A 250 -4.03 4.90 8.13
N ALA A 251 -3.90 6.22 7.90
CA ALA A 251 -2.89 6.79 7.02
C ALA A 251 -1.88 7.59 7.85
N ILE A 252 -0.61 7.16 7.87
CA ILE A 252 0.46 7.76 8.66
C ILE A 252 1.37 8.57 7.73
N ASN A 253 1.48 9.87 7.98
CA ASN A 253 2.48 10.72 7.35
C ASN A 253 3.86 10.45 7.97
N LEU A 254 4.76 9.81 7.22
CA LEU A 254 6.03 9.31 7.73
C LEU A 254 7.00 10.44 8.10
N LYS A 255 6.90 11.61 7.45
CA LYS A 255 7.68 12.79 7.83
C LYS A 255 7.21 13.39 9.15
N GLN A 256 5.91 13.34 9.45
CA GLN A 256 5.39 13.76 10.76
C GLN A 256 5.77 12.75 11.84
N LEU A 257 5.65 11.45 11.56
CA LEU A 257 6.11 10.41 12.47
C LEU A 257 7.59 10.60 12.85
N GLU A 258 8.48 10.84 11.87
CA GLU A 258 9.90 11.08 12.14
C GLU A 258 10.13 12.24 13.13
N ARG A 259 9.31 13.30 13.05
CA ARG A 259 9.38 14.44 13.99
C ARG A 259 8.87 14.07 15.39
N VAL A 260 7.78 13.31 15.46
CA VAL A 260 7.23 12.81 16.72
C VAL A 260 8.24 11.89 17.40
N LEU A 261 8.83 10.93 16.69
CA LEU A 261 9.85 10.02 17.22
C LEU A 261 11.08 10.76 17.75
N LYS A 262 11.56 11.81 17.06
CA LYS A 262 12.65 12.66 17.56
C LYS A 262 12.31 13.39 18.87
N THR A 263 11.04 13.69 19.08
CA THR A 263 10.55 14.34 20.31
C THR A 263 10.40 13.32 21.44
N LEU A 264 9.96 12.10 21.13
CA LEU A 264 9.76 11.04 22.11
C LEU A 264 11.05 10.35 22.53
N ALA A 265 12.04 10.23 21.64
CA ALA A 265 13.27 9.48 21.90
C ALA A 265 14.00 9.87 23.21
N PRO A 266 14.18 11.17 23.55
CA PRO A 266 14.79 11.56 24.82
C PRO A 266 13.95 11.19 26.05
N ILE A 267 12.61 11.15 25.91
CA ILE A 267 11.71 10.75 27.00
C ILE A 267 11.83 9.25 27.22
N LEU A 268 11.97 8.47 26.16
CA LEU A 268 11.99 7.00 26.20
C LEU A 268 13.35 6.41 26.59
N GLN A 269 14.46 7.09 26.33
CA GLN A 269 15.81 6.52 26.52
C GLN A 269 16.14 6.14 27.97
N ASP A 270 15.58 6.85 28.97
CA ASP A 270 15.94 6.67 30.38
C ASP A 270 14.73 6.48 31.32
N SER A 271 13.48 6.46 30.81
CA SER A 271 12.26 6.57 31.64
C SER A 271 11.37 5.31 31.67
N LEU A 272 11.71 4.27 30.91
CA LEU A 272 10.89 3.05 30.85
C LEU A 272 11.41 1.98 31.81
N ASP A 273 10.84 1.93 33.01
CA ASP A 273 10.92 0.76 33.89
C ASP A 273 9.65 -0.08 33.74
N PRO A 274 9.71 -1.26 33.09
CA PRO A 274 8.56 -2.16 32.94
C PRO A 274 7.96 -2.63 34.28
N GLN A 275 8.73 -2.55 35.36
CA GLN A 275 8.28 -2.91 36.71
C GLN A 275 7.62 -1.75 37.45
N ALA A 276 7.78 -0.50 36.98
CA ALA A 276 7.14 0.65 37.59
C ALA A 276 5.62 0.51 37.58
N THR A 277 4.98 0.83 38.71
CA THR A 277 3.54 0.63 38.89
C THR A 277 2.72 1.34 37.82
N GLY A 278 3.08 2.58 37.47
CA GLY A 278 2.34 3.32 36.46
C GLY A 278 2.52 2.75 35.05
N PHE A 279 3.71 2.24 34.69
CA PHE A 279 3.90 1.54 33.40
C PHE A 279 3.04 0.28 33.33
N ARG A 280 3.03 -0.52 34.41
CA ARG A 280 2.17 -1.72 34.48
C ARG A 280 0.69 -1.37 34.37
N LEU A 281 0.23 -0.31 35.03
CA LEU A 281 -1.15 0.16 34.95
C LEU A 281 -1.50 0.61 33.52
N ALA A 282 -0.64 1.43 32.91
CA ALA A 282 -0.81 1.85 31.52
C ALA A 282 -0.89 0.64 30.59
N ARG A 283 0.02 -0.33 30.75
CA ARG A 283 0.03 -1.55 29.94
C ARG A 283 -1.21 -2.43 30.14
N THR A 284 -1.80 -2.47 31.33
CA THR A 284 -3.04 -3.21 31.59
C THR A 284 -4.31 -2.49 31.16
N GLY A 285 -4.29 -1.15 31.07
CA GLY A 285 -5.44 -0.32 30.72
C GLY A 285 -5.48 0.13 29.27
N VAL A 286 -4.37 0.03 28.54
CA VAL A 286 -4.29 0.42 27.13
C VAL A 286 -5.16 -0.47 26.26
N GLN A 287 -5.73 0.13 25.22
CA GLN A 287 -6.44 -0.59 24.16
C GLN A 287 -5.45 -1.51 23.46
N THR A 288 -5.87 -2.74 23.25
CA THR A 288 -5.09 -3.74 22.53
C THR A 288 -5.81 -4.16 21.25
N PHE A 289 -5.04 -4.78 20.34
CA PHE A 289 -5.55 -5.33 19.10
C PHE A 289 -5.37 -6.85 19.11
N GLY A 290 -6.38 -7.57 18.65
CA GLY A 290 -6.37 -9.03 18.59
C GLY A 290 -5.50 -9.54 17.43
N GLU A 291 -4.91 -10.72 17.59
CA GLU A 291 -4.03 -11.33 16.59
C GLU A 291 -4.80 -12.08 15.49
N ASN A 292 -6.11 -12.27 15.66
CA ASN A 292 -7.00 -12.94 14.72
C ASN A 292 -8.44 -12.42 14.87
N ALA A 293 -9.28 -12.68 13.87
CA ALA A 293 -10.66 -12.22 13.82
C ALA A 293 -11.59 -12.89 14.87
N VAL A 294 -11.16 -13.99 15.50
CA VAL A 294 -12.02 -14.83 16.36
C VAL A 294 -11.83 -14.52 17.85
N THR A 295 -10.62 -14.14 18.25
CA THR A 295 -10.24 -13.94 19.64
C THR A 295 -10.35 -12.45 19.99
N PRO A 296 -11.22 -12.06 20.95
CA PRO A 296 -11.31 -10.67 21.36
C PRO A 296 -9.97 -10.13 21.89
N PRO A 297 -9.67 -8.83 21.70
CA PRO A 297 -8.49 -8.22 22.29
C PRO A 297 -8.46 -8.39 23.82
N ALA A 298 -7.28 -8.68 24.34
CA ALA A 298 -7.01 -8.91 25.75
C ALA A 298 -5.79 -8.08 26.19
N PRO A 299 -5.65 -7.76 27.49
CA PRO A 299 -4.52 -6.98 28.00
C PRO A 299 -3.15 -7.60 27.70
N GLN A 300 -3.08 -8.91 27.43
CA GLN A 300 -1.85 -9.63 27.12
C GLN A 300 -1.40 -9.48 25.66
N ASN A 301 -2.27 -9.04 24.74
CA ASN A 301 -1.89 -8.90 23.33
C ASN A 301 -0.75 -7.89 23.20
N GLU A 302 0.25 -8.23 22.39
CA GLU A 302 1.48 -7.45 22.25
C GLU A 302 1.22 -6.08 21.61
N GLN A 303 0.25 -6.01 20.69
CA GLN A 303 -0.10 -4.78 19.99
C GLN A 303 -1.05 -3.91 20.82
N VAL A 304 -0.64 -2.66 20.99
CA VAL A 304 -1.33 -1.67 21.81
C VAL A 304 -1.52 -0.38 21.02
N ASP A 305 -2.60 0.34 21.31
CA ASP A 305 -2.81 1.67 20.74
C ASP A 305 -1.75 2.63 21.29
N PHE A 306 -0.96 3.20 20.38
CA PHE A 306 0.19 4.04 20.72
C PHE A 306 -0.21 5.33 21.45
N ILE A 307 -1.31 5.97 21.04
CA ILE A 307 -1.76 7.24 21.61
C ILE A 307 -2.40 7.01 22.97
N HIS A 308 -3.25 5.98 23.09
CA HIS A 308 -3.88 5.60 24.35
C HIS A 308 -2.82 5.13 25.36
N PHE A 309 -1.78 4.41 24.93
CA PHE A 309 -0.67 4.06 25.82
C PHE A 309 -0.05 5.32 26.42
N TRP A 310 0.21 6.33 25.59
CA TRP A 310 0.82 7.58 26.02
C TRP A 310 -0.08 8.40 26.96
N GLN A 311 -1.41 8.36 26.75
CA GLN A 311 -2.39 8.98 27.64
C GLN A 311 -2.43 8.34 29.05
N LEU A 312 -2.06 7.06 29.16
CA LEU A 312 -2.03 6.32 30.42
C LEU A 312 -0.65 6.31 31.09
N ALA A 313 0.42 6.53 30.33
CA ALA A 313 1.78 6.41 30.83
C ALA A 313 2.07 7.45 31.93
N PRO A 314 2.62 7.03 33.09
CA PRO A 314 2.90 7.94 34.21
C PRO A 314 3.98 8.95 33.83
N GLY A 315 3.68 10.25 33.90
CA GLY A 315 4.64 11.32 33.62
C GLY A 315 4.43 12.07 32.30
N THR A 316 3.23 11.98 31.71
CA THR A 316 2.69 13.02 30.81
C THR A 316 1.78 13.97 31.55
#